data_AF-A0A355UHD1-F1
#
_entry.id   AF-A0A355UHD1-F1
#
_cell.length_a   1.000
_cell.length_b   1.000
_cell.length_c   1.000
_cell.angle_alpha   90.00
_cell.angle_beta   90.00
_cell.angle_gamma   90.00
#
_symmetry.space_group_name_H-M   'P 1'
#
loop_
_entity.id
_entity.type
_entity.pdbx_description
1 polymer ?
#
loop_
_entity_poly.entity_id
_entity_poly.type
_entity_poly.pdbx_seq_one_letter_code
_entity_poly.pdbx_strand_id
1 'polypeptide(L)'
;MIDNILSLIGRTKPLFDDDVRTHEKELNDIVSSSRFLVIGGAGSIGSAVSKEIFSRNPRVLHVVDISENNMVELVRDIRSSMGYSNGEFATFAVDCGSDIFDSFINNGAGYDYVLNLSALKHVRSEKDPYTLMRMIDTNVFNTDKTMKQVEAKGAKKYFCVSTDKAANPVNMMGASKRIMEMFLMRRSL
;
A
#
# COMPACT_ATOMS: atom_id res chain seq x y z
N MET A 1 -21.99 4.23 -6.70
CA MET A 1 -21.72 4.03 -5.25
C MET A 1 -20.96 5.20 -4.62
N ILE A 2 -20.10 5.91 -5.37
CA ILE A 2 -19.38 7.11 -4.88
C ILE A 2 -20.34 8.26 -4.53
N ASP A 3 -21.40 8.47 -5.32
CA ASP A 3 -22.37 9.56 -5.10
C ASP A 3 -23.06 9.48 -3.73
N ASN A 4 -23.26 8.27 -3.20
CA ASN A 4 -23.91 8.08 -1.91
C ASN A 4 -22.99 8.47 -0.74
N ILE A 5 -21.67 8.31 -0.87
CA ILE A 5 -20.72 8.66 0.19
C ILE A 5 -20.52 10.17 0.25
N LEU A 6 -20.42 10.85 -0.90
CA LEU A 6 -20.18 12.30 -0.96
C LEU A 6 -21.31 13.07 -0.24
N SER A 7 -22.56 12.73 -0.51
CA SER A 7 -23.71 13.38 0.16
C SER A 7 -23.72 13.14 1.67
N LEU A 8 -23.33 11.95 2.14
CA LEU A 8 -23.27 11.62 3.56
C LEU A 8 -22.25 12.47 4.33
N ILE A 9 -21.19 12.92 3.67
CA ILE A 9 -20.17 13.80 4.26
C ILE A 9 -20.37 15.27 3.88
N GLY A 10 -21.54 15.65 3.36
CA GLY A 10 -21.88 17.03 3.03
C GLY A 10 -21.11 17.60 1.84
N ARG A 11 -20.68 16.75 0.91
CA ARG A 11 -19.94 17.14 -0.30
C ARG A 11 -20.71 16.81 -1.56
N THR A 12 -20.52 17.64 -2.58
CA THR A 12 -21.06 17.44 -3.93
C THR A 12 -19.98 17.07 -4.95
N LYS A 13 -18.70 17.23 -4.59
CA LYS A 13 -17.56 16.93 -5.46
C LYS A 13 -16.39 16.24 -4.74
N PRO A 14 -15.63 15.38 -5.44
CA PRO A 14 -14.37 14.83 -4.95
C PRO A 14 -13.37 15.92 -4.56
N LEU A 15 -12.36 15.56 -3.75
CA LEU A 15 -11.32 16.51 -3.29
C LEU A 15 -10.35 16.90 -4.41
N PHE A 16 -9.92 15.92 -5.20
CA PHE A 16 -8.79 16.04 -6.12
C PHE A 16 -9.19 15.91 -7.59
N ASP A 17 -10.46 16.14 -7.94
CA ASP A 17 -10.94 15.98 -9.33
C ASP A 17 -10.15 16.89 -10.29
N ASP A 18 -9.91 18.14 -9.91
CA ASP A 18 -9.17 19.11 -10.72
C ASP A 18 -7.69 18.72 -10.86
N ASP A 19 -7.04 18.30 -9.77
CA ASP A 19 -5.63 17.88 -9.78
C ASP A 19 -5.42 16.60 -10.61
N VAL A 20 -6.29 15.60 -10.43
CA VAL A 20 -6.23 14.33 -11.17
C VAL A 20 -6.42 14.60 -12.66
N ARG A 21 -7.42 15.40 -13.04
CA ARG A 21 -7.63 15.76 -14.46
C ARG A 21 -6.44 16.49 -15.05
N THR A 22 -5.82 17.38 -14.29
CA THR A 22 -4.65 18.14 -14.75
C THR A 22 -3.46 17.21 -15.03
N HIS A 23 -3.26 16.18 -14.21
CA HIS A 23 -2.13 15.25 -14.31
C HIS A 23 -2.47 13.91 -14.97
N GLU A 24 -3.69 13.71 -15.49
CA GLU A 24 -4.18 12.40 -15.93
C GLU A 24 -3.31 11.78 -17.03
N LYS A 25 -2.81 12.60 -17.98
CA LYS A 25 -1.91 12.12 -19.03
C LYS A 25 -0.60 11.60 -18.46
N GLU A 26 0.03 12.38 -17.59
CA GLU A 26 1.29 12.02 -16.93
C GLU A 26 1.13 10.75 -16.07
N LEU A 27 0.02 10.65 -15.32
CA LEU A 27 -0.31 9.46 -14.54
C LEU A 27 -0.44 8.23 -15.42
N ASN A 28 -1.15 8.31 -16.55
CA ASN A 28 -1.29 7.19 -17.48
C ASN A 28 0.04 6.77 -18.11
N ASP A 29 0.85 7.72 -18.55
CA ASP A 29 2.16 7.46 -19.17
C ASP A 29 3.11 6.75 -18.17
N ILE A 30 3.15 7.24 -16.92
CA ILE A 30 3.98 6.63 -15.87
C ILE A 30 3.45 5.24 -15.49
N VAL A 31 2.14 5.11 -15.20
CA VAL A 31 1.59 3.84 -14.71
C VAL A 31 1.73 2.76 -15.77
N SER A 32 1.35 3.05 -17.01
CA SER A 32 1.33 2.09 -18.12
C SER A 32 2.71 1.53 -18.48
N SER A 33 3.79 2.23 -18.13
CA SER A 33 5.17 1.84 -18.40
C SER A 33 5.89 1.23 -17.18
N SER A 34 5.23 1.18 -16.02
CA SER A 34 5.86 0.85 -14.74
C SER A 34 5.32 -0.43 -14.08
N ARG A 35 6.12 -0.98 -13.17
CA ARG A 35 5.80 -2.16 -12.34
C ARG A 35 5.53 -1.73 -10.90
N PHE A 36 4.39 -2.16 -10.37
CA PHE A 36 3.92 -1.80 -9.03
C PHE A 36 3.83 -3.02 -8.11
N LEU A 37 4.28 -2.83 -6.86
CA LEU A 37 3.98 -3.74 -5.76
C LEU A 37 3.18 -2.97 -4.70
N VAL A 38 2.01 -3.48 -4.34
CA VAL A 38 1.16 -2.92 -3.28
C VAL A 38 1.10 -3.90 -2.11
N ILE A 39 1.75 -3.57 -0.99
CA ILE A 39 1.77 -4.35 0.26
C ILE A 39 0.66 -3.82 1.18
N GLY A 40 -0.13 -4.70 1.80
CA GLY A 40 -1.37 -4.31 2.49
C GLY A 40 -2.47 -3.89 1.52
N GLY A 41 -2.43 -4.43 0.29
CA GLY A 41 -3.26 -3.97 -0.82
C GLY A 41 -4.71 -4.43 -0.77
N ALA A 42 -5.06 -5.40 0.09
CA ALA A 42 -6.45 -5.78 0.31
C ALA A 42 -7.12 -4.95 1.42
N GLY A 43 -6.38 -4.07 2.10
CA GLY A 43 -6.93 -3.11 3.05
C GLY A 43 -7.78 -2.01 2.39
N SER A 44 -8.45 -1.19 3.19
CA SER A 44 -9.36 -0.14 2.67
C SER A 44 -8.66 0.89 1.77
N ILE A 45 -7.47 1.37 2.15
CA ILE A 45 -6.67 2.29 1.32
C ILE A 45 -5.95 1.51 0.21
N GLY A 46 -5.44 0.32 0.56
CA GLY A 46 -4.82 -0.63 -0.36
C GLY A 46 -5.64 -0.86 -1.62
N SER A 47 -6.88 -1.29 -1.44
CA SER A 47 -7.80 -1.64 -2.51
C SER A 47 -8.14 -0.43 -3.38
N ALA A 48 -8.34 0.75 -2.79
CA ALA A 48 -8.58 1.98 -3.54
C ALA A 48 -7.39 2.31 -4.45
N VAL A 49 -6.17 2.30 -3.91
CA VAL A 49 -4.95 2.61 -4.67
C VAL A 49 -4.66 1.54 -5.73
N SER A 50 -4.84 0.25 -5.40
CA SER A 50 -4.68 -0.83 -6.38
C SER A 50 -5.64 -0.67 -7.56
N LYS A 51 -6.88 -0.22 -7.32
CA LYS A 51 -7.84 0.07 -8.40
C LYS A 51 -7.43 1.28 -9.23
N GLU A 52 -6.97 2.35 -8.61
CA GLU A 52 -6.46 3.53 -9.33
C GLU A 52 -5.28 3.17 -10.25
N ILE A 53 -4.35 2.34 -9.76
CA ILE A 53 -3.22 1.85 -10.57
C ILE A 53 -3.75 0.95 -11.69
N PHE A 54 -4.59 -0.04 -11.38
CA PHE A 54 -5.13 -1.00 -12.36
C PHE A 54 -5.87 -0.30 -13.51
N SER A 55 -6.68 0.73 -13.20
CA SER A 55 -7.45 1.49 -14.18
C SER A 55 -6.60 2.16 -15.26
N ARG A 56 -5.31 2.39 -14.98
CA ARG A 56 -4.33 3.02 -15.87
C ARG A 56 -3.39 2.01 -16.55
N ASN A 57 -3.79 0.73 -16.57
CA ASN A 57 -3.19 -0.38 -17.31
C ASN A 57 -1.66 -0.53 -17.11
N PRO A 58 -1.19 -0.82 -15.88
CA PRO A 58 0.22 -0.93 -15.56
C PRO A 58 0.88 -2.13 -16.26
N ARG A 59 2.21 -2.12 -16.42
CA ARG A 59 2.93 -3.30 -16.96
C ARG A 59 2.82 -4.50 -16.03
N VAL A 60 2.96 -4.26 -14.73
CA VAL A 60 2.85 -5.25 -13.66
C VAL A 60 2.16 -4.57 -12.47
N LEU A 61 1.15 -5.22 -11.91
CA LEU A 61 0.57 -4.87 -10.61
C LEU A 61 0.49 -6.14 -9.74
N HIS A 62 1.35 -6.20 -8.73
CA HIS A 62 1.30 -7.24 -7.71
C HIS A 62 0.72 -6.71 -6.41
N VAL A 63 -0.23 -7.43 -5.84
CA VAL A 63 -0.90 -7.06 -4.59
C VAL A 63 -0.63 -8.11 -3.54
N VAL A 64 -0.10 -7.71 -2.39
CA VAL A 64 0.25 -8.59 -1.27
C VAL A 64 -0.56 -8.17 -0.05
N ASP A 65 -1.22 -9.11 0.60
CA ASP A 65 -1.91 -8.92 1.88
C ASP A 65 -2.03 -10.25 2.61
N ILE A 66 -2.23 -10.24 3.93
CA ILE A 66 -2.48 -11.46 4.70
C ILE A 66 -3.94 -11.93 4.59
N SER A 67 -4.86 -11.04 4.24
CA SER A 67 -6.29 -11.35 4.18
C SER A 67 -6.69 -11.89 2.81
N GLU A 68 -6.79 -13.22 2.71
CA GLU A 68 -7.32 -13.90 1.51
C GLU A 68 -8.74 -13.42 1.17
N ASN A 69 -9.63 -13.34 2.16
CA ASN A 69 -11.01 -12.91 1.95
C ASN A 69 -11.10 -11.52 1.32
N ASN A 70 -10.36 -10.54 1.87
CA ASN A 70 -10.36 -9.19 1.31
C ASN A 70 -9.70 -9.16 -0.08
N MET A 71 -8.73 -10.03 -0.34
CA MET A 71 -8.10 -10.16 -1.65
C MET A 71 -9.10 -10.67 -2.69
N VAL A 72 -9.92 -11.67 -2.34
CA VAL A 72 -11.00 -12.16 -3.21
C VAL A 72 -11.98 -11.05 -3.55
N GLU A 73 -12.39 -10.25 -2.55
CA GLU A 73 -13.29 -9.12 -2.77
C GLU A 73 -12.66 -8.04 -3.66
N LEU A 74 -11.38 -7.72 -3.46
CA LEU A 74 -10.64 -6.81 -4.33
C LEU A 74 -10.61 -7.29 -5.78
N VAL A 75 -10.28 -8.56 -6.01
CA VAL A 75 -10.22 -9.13 -7.37
C VAL A 75 -11.60 -9.11 -8.01
N ARG A 76 -12.67 -9.48 -7.28
CA ARG A 76 -14.05 -9.42 -7.79
C ARG A 76 -14.45 -8.00 -8.17
N ASP A 77 -14.14 -7.02 -7.32
CA ASP A 77 -14.42 -5.61 -7.57
C ASP A 77 -13.67 -5.13 -8.83
N ILE A 78 -12.36 -5.40 -8.95
CA ILE A 78 -11.56 -5.06 -10.15
C ILE A 78 -12.15 -5.70 -11.41
N ARG A 79 -12.44 -7.00 -11.39
CA ARG A 79 -12.95 -7.72 -12.57
C ARG A 79 -14.32 -7.23 -13.01
N SER A 80 -15.21 -6.92 -12.07
CA SER A 80 -16.57 -6.45 -12.38
C SER A 80 -16.62 -4.98 -12.79
N SER A 81 -15.71 -4.14 -12.29
CA SER A 81 -15.69 -2.70 -12.58
C SER A 81 -14.81 -2.33 -13.78
N MET A 82 -13.68 -3.03 -13.99
CA MET A 82 -12.65 -2.64 -14.96
C MET A 82 -12.21 -3.79 -15.89
N GLY A 83 -12.63 -5.03 -15.62
CA GLY A 83 -12.32 -6.18 -16.48
C GLY A 83 -10.87 -6.66 -16.36
N TYR A 84 -10.15 -6.71 -17.49
CA TYR A 84 -8.82 -7.29 -17.59
C TYR A 84 -7.82 -6.27 -18.16
N SER A 85 -6.61 -6.22 -17.56
CA SER A 85 -5.50 -5.42 -18.04
C SER A 85 -4.68 -6.18 -19.08
N ASN A 86 -3.95 -5.46 -19.93
CA ASN A 86 -2.97 -6.06 -20.84
C ASN A 86 -1.67 -6.44 -20.11
N GLY A 87 -1.35 -5.75 -19.02
CA GLY A 87 -0.21 -6.08 -18.16
C GLY A 87 -0.50 -7.20 -17.17
N GLU A 88 0.57 -7.66 -16.52
CA GLU A 88 0.53 -8.71 -15.50
C GLU A 88 -0.18 -8.20 -14.23
N PHE A 89 -1.21 -8.91 -13.79
CA PHE A 89 -1.90 -8.65 -12.54
C PHE A 89 -1.99 -9.93 -11.72
N ALA A 90 -1.39 -9.92 -10.53
CA ALA A 90 -1.38 -11.05 -9.62
C ALA A 90 -1.54 -10.62 -8.16
N THR A 91 -2.14 -11.50 -7.36
CA THR A 91 -2.43 -11.26 -5.95
C THR A 91 -1.87 -12.40 -5.10
N PHE A 92 -1.28 -12.07 -3.97
CA PHE A 92 -0.61 -13.03 -3.09
C PHE A 92 -1.08 -12.85 -1.65
N ALA A 93 -1.69 -13.90 -1.08
CA ALA A 93 -2.10 -13.95 0.31
C ALA A 93 -0.90 -14.29 1.21
N VAL A 94 0.02 -13.34 1.40
CA VAL A 94 1.32 -13.54 2.03
C VAL A 94 1.61 -12.44 3.06
N ASP A 95 2.19 -12.82 4.20
CA ASP A 95 2.72 -11.86 5.18
C ASP A 95 4.07 -11.31 4.72
N CYS A 96 4.18 -10.00 4.56
CA CYS A 96 5.42 -9.31 4.18
C CYS A 96 6.58 -9.49 5.17
N GLY A 97 6.28 -9.90 6.41
CA GLY A 97 7.28 -10.27 7.42
C GLY A 97 7.89 -11.65 7.20
N SER A 98 7.26 -12.53 6.42
CA SER A 98 7.63 -13.95 6.31
C SER A 98 8.77 -14.23 5.33
N ASP A 99 9.42 -15.40 5.50
CA ASP A 99 10.42 -15.93 4.57
C ASP A 99 9.86 -16.23 3.17
N ILE A 100 8.55 -16.45 3.08
CA ILE A 100 7.83 -16.62 1.80
C ILE A 100 7.87 -15.31 1.02
N PHE A 101 7.64 -14.18 1.68
CA PHE A 101 7.75 -12.86 1.06
C PHE A 101 9.19 -12.56 0.64
N ASP A 102 10.16 -12.94 1.48
CA ASP A 102 11.58 -12.75 1.16
C ASP A 102 11.95 -13.54 -0.11
N SER A 103 11.49 -14.79 -0.21
CA SER A 103 11.65 -15.62 -1.41
C SER A 103 10.95 -15.01 -2.63
N PHE A 104 9.74 -14.47 -2.46
CA PHE A 104 8.99 -13.79 -3.51
C PHE A 104 9.75 -12.59 -4.09
N ILE A 105 10.30 -11.73 -3.24
CA ILE A 105 11.07 -10.55 -3.70
C ILE A 105 12.40 -10.97 -4.32
N ASN A 106 13.10 -11.94 -3.71
CA ASN A 106 14.41 -12.39 -4.18
C ASN A 106 14.36 -13.05 -5.57
N ASN A 107 13.30 -13.82 -5.86
CA ASN A 107 13.11 -14.46 -7.17
C ASN A 107 12.42 -13.54 -8.20
N GLY A 108 11.80 -12.45 -7.76
CA GLY A 108 11.15 -11.49 -8.63
C GLY A 108 12.12 -10.59 -9.41
N ALA A 109 11.64 -10.05 -10.52
CA ALA A 109 12.36 -9.11 -11.38
C ALA A 109 12.49 -7.69 -10.79
N GLY A 110 11.96 -7.43 -9.59
CA GLY A 110 11.88 -6.11 -8.94
C GLY A 110 10.62 -5.32 -9.29
N TYR A 111 10.52 -4.09 -8.80
CA TYR A 111 9.41 -3.16 -9.06
C TYR A 111 9.94 -1.73 -9.23
N ASP A 112 9.23 -0.88 -9.97
CA ASP A 112 9.58 0.55 -10.08
C ASP A 112 9.04 1.34 -8.89
N TYR A 113 7.79 1.05 -8.51
CA TYR A 113 7.08 1.70 -7.41
C TYR A 113 6.58 0.67 -6.43
N VAL A 114 6.88 0.88 -5.15
CA VAL A 114 6.43 0.01 -4.06
C VAL A 114 5.60 0.84 -3.08
N LEU A 115 4.36 0.40 -2.84
CA LEU A 115 3.42 1.08 -1.96
C LEU A 115 3.13 0.17 -0.76
N ASN A 116 3.64 0.52 0.41
CA ASN A 116 3.36 -0.19 1.65
C ASN A 116 2.26 0.51 2.45
N LEU A 117 1.07 -0.09 2.36
CA LEU A 117 -0.18 0.33 3.00
C LEU A 117 -0.55 -0.61 4.17
N SER A 118 0.34 -1.53 4.54
CA SER A 118 0.16 -2.46 5.66
C SER A 118 0.44 -1.78 7.01
N ALA A 119 -0.40 -2.06 8.00
CA ALA A 119 -0.22 -1.56 9.37
C ALA A 119 -1.10 -2.30 10.38
N LEU A 120 -0.60 -2.41 11.61
CA LEU A 120 -1.47 -2.52 12.78
C LEU A 120 -1.85 -1.11 13.23
N LYS A 121 -3.11 -0.75 13.00
CA LYS A 121 -3.60 0.64 13.12
C LYS A 121 -4.56 0.91 14.30
N HIS A 122 -5.00 -0.12 15.00
CA HIS A 122 -5.94 0.05 16.11
C HIS A 122 -5.18 0.33 17.41
N VAL A 123 -5.48 1.43 18.10
CA VAL A 123 -4.86 1.80 19.40
C VAL A 123 -5.02 0.70 20.45
N ARG A 124 -6.13 -0.06 20.43
CA ARG A 124 -6.34 -1.24 21.31
C ARG A 124 -5.32 -2.37 21.13
N SER A 125 -4.51 -2.35 20.07
CA SER A 125 -3.42 -3.31 19.87
C SER A 125 -2.25 -3.11 20.85
N GLU A 126 -2.29 -2.04 21.65
CA GLU A 126 -1.32 -1.75 22.71
C GLU A 126 -1.64 -2.45 24.04
N LYS A 127 -2.74 -3.20 24.09
CA LYS A 127 -3.29 -3.81 25.32
C LYS A 127 -2.37 -4.85 25.98
N ASP A 128 -1.48 -5.48 25.21
CA ASP A 128 -0.63 -6.57 25.66
C ASP A 128 0.72 -6.51 24.94
N PRO A 129 1.81 -6.97 25.58
CA PRO A 129 3.16 -6.83 25.03
C PRO A 129 3.36 -7.62 23.73
N TYR A 130 2.60 -8.71 23.51
CA TYR A 130 2.74 -9.55 22.33
C TYR A 130 2.16 -8.87 21.09
N THR A 131 0.94 -8.34 21.21
CA THR A 131 0.30 -7.58 20.13
C THR A 131 1.04 -6.26 19.88
N LEU A 132 1.56 -5.63 20.94
CA LEU A 132 2.40 -4.44 20.81
C LEU A 132 3.69 -4.75 20.05
N MET A 133 4.37 -5.86 20.33
CA MET A 133 5.54 -6.27 19.57
C MET A 133 5.20 -6.55 18.11
N ARG A 134 4.09 -7.25 17.84
CA ARG A 134 3.61 -7.46 16.45
C ARG A 134 3.34 -6.13 15.73
N MET A 135 2.86 -5.12 16.43
CA MET A 135 2.67 -3.78 15.87
C MET A 135 4.02 -3.15 15.49
N ILE A 136 5.04 -3.28 16.35
CA ILE A 136 6.39 -2.82 16.06
C ILE A 136 6.97 -3.57 14.85
N ASP A 137 6.83 -4.90 14.80
CA ASP A 137 7.27 -5.71 13.66
C ASP A 137 6.61 -5.24 12.36
N THR A 138 5.29 -5.09 12.37
CA THR A 138 4.54 -4.72 11.16
C THR A 138 4.82 -3.28 10.73
N ASN A 139 4.79 -2.33 11.66
CA ASN A 139 4.87 -0.91 11.33
C ASN A 139 6.32 -0.45 11.11
N VAL A 140 7.29 -1.02 11.82
CA VAL A 140 8.70 -0.57 11.81
C VAL A 140 9.59 -1.55 11.06
N PHE A 141 9.74 -2.78 11.56
CA PHE A 141 10.76 -3.70 11.03
C PHE A 141 10.43 -4.22 9.63
N ASN A 142 9.17 -4.58 9.37
CA ASN A 142 8.73 -4.99 8.04
C ASN A 142 8.88 -3.83 7.04
N THR A 143 8.58 -2.59 7.44
CA THR A 143 8.80 -1.41 6.60
C THR A 143 10.28 -1.23 6.26
N ASP A 144 11.18 -1.31 7.25
CA ASP A 144 12.63 -1.20 7.03
C ASP A 144 13.18 -2.35 6.16
N LYS A 145 12.71 -3.58 6.39
CA LYS A 145 13.10 -4.79 5.65
C LYS A 145 12.67 -4.70 4.19
N THR A 146 11.38 -4.45 3.95
CA THR A 146 10.82 -4.40 2.60
C THR A 146 11.43 -3.26 1.79
N MET A 147 11.68 -2.10 2.41
CA MET A 147 12.40 -1.00 1.75
C MET A 147 13.81 -1.42 1.31
N LYS A 148 14.60 -2.10 2.15
CA LYS A 148 15.93 -2.66 1.75
C LYS A 148 15.82 -3.60 0.55
N GLN A 149 14.87 -4.53 0.62
CA GLN A 149 14.76 -5.60 -0.37
C GLN A 149 14.43 -5.05 -1.76
N VAL A 150 13.50 -4.10 -1.83
CA VAL A 150 13.08 -3.52 -3.12
C VAL A 150 14.08 -2.49 -3.63
N GLU A 151 14.76 -1.76 -2.75
CA GLU A 151 15.91 -0.90 -3.09
C GLU A 151 17.03 -1.71 -3.74
N ALA A 152 17.41 -2.86 -3.15
CA ALA A 152 18.40 -3.77 -3.72
C ALA A 152 17.99 -4.36 -5.07
N LYS A 153 16.70 -4.28 -5.43
CA LYS A 153 16.13 -4.69 -6.72
C LYS A 153 15.87 -3.52 -7.67
N GLY A 154 16.36 -2.33 -7.35
CA GLY A 154 16.29 -1.15 -8.22
C GLY A 154 14.97 -0.39 -8.19
N ALA A 155 14.21 -0.47 -7.09
CA ALA A 155 13.00 0.33 -6.93
C ALA A 155 13.32 1.84 -6.96
N LYS A 156 12.57 2.59 -7.78
CA LYS A 156 12.74 4.03 -7.95
C LYS A 156 12.09 4.82 -6.82
N LYS A 157 10.95 4.32 -6.33
CA LYS A 157 10.17 4.97 -5.27
C LYS A 157 9.55 3.95 -4.33
N TYR A 158 9.66 4.26 -3.04
CA TYR A 158 8.96 3.56 -1.97
C TYR A 158 8.01 4.54 -1.28
N PHE A 159 6.72 4.23 -1.30
CA PHE A 159 5.67 4.99 -0.65
C PHE A 159 5.15 4.21 0.56
N CYS A 160 4.95 4.87 1.69
CA CYS A 160 4.23 4.28 2.82
C CYS A 160 3.39 5.31 3.56
N VAL A 161 2.41 4.83 4.32
CA VAL A 161 1.47 5.68 5.05
C VAL A 161 2.04 6.10 6.40
N SER A 162 2.21 7.41 6.58
CA SER A 162 2.32 8.05 7.89
C SER A 162 0.92 8.40 8.45
N THR A 163 0.85 8.97 9.65
CA THR A 163 -0.39 9.33 10.33
C THR A 163 -0.23 10.64 11.07
N ASP A 164 -1.31 11.41 11.14
CA ASP A 164 -1.50 12.55 12.05
C ASP A 164 -0.99 12.27 13.49
N LYS A 165 -1.17 11.03 13.98
CA LYS A 165 -0.74 10.58 15.31
C LYS A 165 0.78 10.45 15.48
N ALA A 166 1.58 10.59 14.41
CA ALA A 166 3.03 10.54 14.49
C ALA A 166 3.64 11.91 14.86
N ALA A 167 2.93 13.02 14.64
CA ALA A 167 3.47 14.37 14.88
C ALA A 167 3.79 14.63 16.36
N ASN A 168 2.89 14.25 17.27
CA ASN A 168 3.09 14.22 18.72
C ASN A 168 2.34 13.00 19.28
N PRO A 169 2.97 11.83 19.32
CA PRO A 169 2.28 10.59 19.63
C PRO A 169 1.83 10.55 21.09
N VAL A 170 0.53 10.37 21.30
CA VAL A 170 -0.10 10.17 22.62
C VAL A 170 -0.39 8.70 22.92
N ASN A 171 -0.05 7.80 22.00
CA ASN A 171 -0.22 6.34 22.11
C ASN A 171 0.89 5.61 21.35
N MET A 172 1.09 4.32 21.63
CA MET A 172 2.17 3.52 21.03
C MET A 172 1.95 3.26 19.54
N MET A 173 0.70 3.25 19.05
CA MET A 173 0.42 3.16 17.62
C MET A 173 1.00 4.36 16.88
N GLY A 174 0.74 5.58 17.36
CA GLY A 174 1.36 6.81 16.87
C GLY A 174 2.88 6.80 17.01
N ALA A 175 3.40 6.36 18.16
CA ALA A 175 4.83 6.28 18.41
C ALA A 175 5.53 5.29 17.46
N SER A 176 4.93 4.13 17.18
CA SER A 176 5.45 3.15 16.22
C SER A 176 5.57 3.74 14.82
N LYS A 177 4.61 4.57 14.40
CA LYS A 177 4.63 5.25 13.11
C LYS A 177 5.66 6.38 13.09
N ARG A 178 5.86 7.09 14.19
CA ARG A 178 6.93 8.08 14.31
C ARG A 178 8.32 7.43 14.22
N ILE A 179 8.51 6.29 14.86
CA ILE A 179 9.77 5.52 14.75
C ILE A 179 9.96 5.06 13.30
N MET A 180 8.92 4.51 12.66
CA MET A 180 8.96 4.15 11.24
C MET A 180 9.41 5.32 10.36
N GLU A 181 8.90 6.55 10.56
CA GLU A 181 9.38 7.74 9.83
C GLU A 181 10.90 7.98 10.00
N MET A 182 11.46 7.79 11.19
CA MET A 182 12.91 7.93 11.41
C MET A 182 13.70 6.93 10.57
N PHE A 183 13.22 5.69 10.45
CA PHE A 183 13.82 4.67 9.58
C PHE A 183 13.69 5.04 8.10
N LEU A 184 12.57 5.62 7.68
CA LEU A 184 12.41 6.14 6.32
C LEU A 184 13.38 7.28 6.01
N MET A 185 13.51 8.27 6.91
CA MET A 185 14.42 9.39 6.71
C MET A 185 15.87 8.94 6.57
N ARG A 186 16.30 7.95 7.36
CA ARG A 186 17.65 7.35 7.25
C ARG A 186 17.94 6.80 5.85
N ARG A 187 16.90 6.34 5.13
CA ARG A 187 17.02 5.71 3.81
C ARG A 187 16.70 6.63 2.64
N SER A 188 16.26 7.85 2.92
CA SER A 188 15.94 8.84 1.90
C SER A 188 17.17 9.67 1.49
N LEU A 189 18.38 9.23 1.85
CA LEU A 189 19.66 9.89 1.56
C LEU A 189 20.21 9.49 0.19
#